data_AF-A0A1G6YQQ4-F1
#
_entry.id   AF-A0A1G6YQQ4-F1
#
_cell.length_a   1.000
_cell.length_b   1.000
_cell.length_c   1.000
_cell.angle_alpha   90.00
_cell.angle_beta   90.00
_cell.angle_gamma   90.00
#
_symmetry.space_group_name_H-M   'P 1'
#
loop_
_entity.id
_entity.type
_entity.pdbx_description
1 polymer ?
#
loop_
_entity_poly.entity_id
_entity_poly.type
_entity_poly.pdbx_seq_one_letter_code
_entity_poly.pdbx_strand_id
1 'polypeptide(L)'
;MLQVLKRPDNSFGPRVLLERITGPLPEPKSSNDFLYKIEVVLEEADESHYWLEVVKGAQLHSGDALDKLIREANELTAIFAATDKTNKAKIKKSDIIDQK
;
A
#
# COMPACT_ATOMS: atom_id res chain seq x y z
N MET A 1 -8.83 -4.90 -14.80
CA MET A 1 -8.46 -5.65 -13.60
C MET A 1 -7.00 -5.33 -13.32
N LEU A 2 -6.73 -4.92 -12.08
CA LEU A 2 -5.49 -4.40 -11.48
C LEU A 2 -4.19 -4.78 -12.22
N GLN A 3 -3.39 -3.76 -12.58
CA GLN A 3 -2.07 -3.96 -13.18
C GLN A 3 -1.02 -4.01 -12.08
N VAL A 4 -0.57 -5.24 -11.80
CA VAL A 4 0.73 -5.52 -11.19
C VAL A 4 1.82 -5.02 -12.18
N LEU A 5 2.93 -4.45 -11.72
CA LEU A 5 3.97 -3.82 -12.56
C LEU A 5 4.93 -4.82 -13.28
N LYS A 6 4.83 -4.89 -14.62
CA LYS A 6 5.44 -5.93 -15.48
C LYS A 6 6.94 -5.73 -15.71
N ARG A 7 7.76 -6.78 -15.54
CA ARG A 7 9.16 -6.86 -16.00
C ARG A 7 9.24 -7.19 -17.52
N PRO A 8 10.36 -6.92 -18.21
CA PRO A 8 10.49 -7.08 -19.68
C PRO A 8 10.27 -8.50 -20.23
N ASP A 9 10.27 -9.53 -19.39
CA ASP A 9 10.00 -10.95 -19.70
C ASP A 9 8.58 -11.40 -19.31
N ASN A 10 7.68 -10.46 -19.01
CA ASN A 10 6.26 -10.71 -18.81
C ASN A 10 5.90 -11.57 -17.59
N SER A 11 6.86 -11.85 -16.70
CA SER A 11 6.68 -12.63 -15.46
C SER A 11 6.54 -11.72 -14.22
N PHE A 12 5.68 -12.11 -13.28
CA PHE A 12 5.45 -11.45 -11.99
C PHE A 12 5.99 -12.32 -10.87
N GLY A 13 7.25 -12.12 -10.49
CA GLY A 13 7.85 -12.78 -9.33
C GLY A 13 7.67 -11.96 -8.06
N PRO A 14 7.59 -12.59 -6.87
CA PRO A 14 7.55 -11.88 -5.61
C PRO A 14 8.80 -11.00 -5.48
N ARG A 15 8.61 -9.69 -5.27
CA ARG A 15 9.71 -8.82 -4.87
C ARG A 15 10.06 -9.18 -3.44
N VAL A 16 11.11 -9.96 -3.24
CA VAL A 16 11.69 -10.15 -1.91
C VAL A 16 12.33 -8.81 -1.54
N LEU A 17 11.58 -7.98 -0.82
CA LEU A 17 11.94 -6.62 -0.39
C LEU A 17 13.04 -6.62 0.68
N LEU A 18 14.26 -7.05 0.33
CA LEU A 18 15.36 -7.09 1.30
C LEU A 18 16.11 -5.76 1.46
N GLU A 19 15.81 -4.74 0.65
CA GLU A 19 16.55 -3.46 0.67
C GLU A 19 15.72 -2.23 1.08
N ARG A 20 14.39 -2.32 1.26
CA ARG A 20 13.55 -1.14 1.54
C ARG A 20 13.04 -1.01 2.98
N ILE A 21 13.11 -2.06 3.81
CA ILE A 21 12.38 -2.13 5.10
C ILE A 21 13.29 -2.16 6.35
N THR A 22 14.59 -1.85 6.26
CA THR A 22 15.49 -1.97 7.44
C THR A 22 15.80 -0.68 8.19
N GLY A 23 15.19 0.46 7.81
CA GLY A 23 15.37 1.73 8.51
C GLY A 23 14.04 2.29 9.06
N PRO A 24 14.00 2.86 10.28
CA PRO A 24 12.83 3.62 10.72
C PRO A 24 12.60 4.79 9.75
N LEU A 25 11.39 4.88 9.22
CA LEU A 25 10.99 6.06 8.45
C LEU A 25 11.13 7.28 9.37
N PRO A 26 11.85 8.35 8.96
CA PRO A 26 11.97 9.55 9.79
C PRO A 26 10.58 10.12 10.10
N GLU A 27 10.40 10.92 11.15
CA GLU A 27 9.12 11.60 11.34
C GLU A 27 8.78 12.47 10.12
N PRO A 28 7.50 12.54 9.70
CA PRO A 28 7.10 13.35 8.55
C PRO A 28 7.41 14.83 8.78
N LYS A 29 8.30 15.39 7.95
CA LYS A 29 8.72 16.80 8.05
C LYS A 29 7.89 17.76 7.21
N SER A 30 7.08 17.23 6.29
CA SER A 30 6.21 18.02 5.40
C SER A 30 4.99 17.20 4.94
N SER A 31 3.97 17.88 4.43
CA SER A 31 2.77 17.22 3.89
C SER A 31 3.08 16.26 2.72
N ASN A 32 4.12 16.54 1.94
CA ASN A 32 4.58 15.69 0.84
C ASN A 32 5.35 14.46 1.35
N ASP A 33 6.15 14.60 2.41
CA ASP A 33 6.85 13.47 3.03
C ASP A 33 5.86 12.53 3.77
N PHE A 34 4.81 13.09 4.37
CA PHE A 34 3.69 12.31 4.88
C PHE A 34 2.97 11.55 3.75
N LEU A 35 2.72 12.19 2.61
CA LEU A 35 2.07 11.57 1.46
C LEU A 35 2.89 10.39 0.92
N TYR A 36 4.19 10.58 0.71
CA TYR A 36 5.10 9.54 0.24
C TYR A 36 5.08 8.30 1.16
N LYS A 37 5.06 8.50 2.48
CA LYS A 37 4.99 7.39 3.43
C LYS A 37 3.66 6.65 3.38
N ILE A 38 2.55 7.37 3.18
CA ILE A 38 1.24 6.74 2.99
C ILE A 38 1.22 5.90 1.71
N GLU A 39 1.81 6.39 0.62
CA GLU A 39 1.94 5.63 -0.63
C GLU A 39 2.76 4.34 -0.44
N VAL A 40 3.88 4.40 0.29
CA VAL A 40 4.67 3.21 0.65
C VAL A 40 3.83 2.21 1.47
N VAL A 41 3.15 2.68 2.52
CA VAL A 41 2.28 1.80 3.34
C VAL A 41 1.19 1.13 2.50
N LEU A 42 0.68 1.83 1.48
CA LEU A 42 -0.34 1.31 0.58
C LEU A 42 0.20 0.21 -0.34
N GLU A 43 1.44 0.35 -0.85
CA GLU A 43 2.14 -0.71 -1.58
C GLU A 43 2.36 -1.95 -0.70
N GLU A 44 2.86 -1.77 0.52
CA GLU A 44 3.14 -2.87 1.45
C GLU A 44 1.85 -3.60 1.92
N ALA A 45 0.74 -2.86 2.08
CA ALA A 45 -0.56 -3.42 2.44
C ALA A 45 -1.17 -4.25 1.28
N ASP A 46 -1.03 -3.78 0.04
CA ASP A 46 -1.47 -4.53 -1.15
C ASP A 46 -0.66 -5.82 -1.35
N GLU A 47 0.67 -5.75 -1.16
CA GLU A 47 1.53 -6.94 -1.18
C GLU A 47 1.16 -7.93 -0.07
N SER A 48 0.87 -7.45 1.14
CA SER A 48 0.44 -8.28 2.26
C SER A 48 -0.90 -8.97 1.98
N HIS A 49 -1.87 -8.25 1.41
CA HIS A 49 -3.14 -8.81 0.98
C HIS A 49 -2.95 -9.91 -0.07
N TYR A 50 -2.12 -9.66 -1.08
CA TYR A 50 -1.77 -10.64 -2.10
C TYR A 50 -1.18 -11.92 -1.49
N TRP A 51 -0.28 -11.82 -0.52
CA TRP A 51 0.29 -12.99 0.16
C TRP A 51 -0.77 -13.81 0.91
N LEU A 52 -1.74 -13.15 1.55
CA LEU A 52 -2.85 -13.85 2.21
C LEU A 52 -3.74 -14.60 1.21
N GLU A 53 -3.99 -14.02 0.03
CA GLU A 53 -4.71 -14.69 -1.05
C GLU A 53 -3.93 -15.88 -1.62
N VAL A 54 -2.61 -15.76 -1.77
CA VAL A 54 -1.74 -16.87 -2.19
C VAL A 54 -1.76 -18.00 -1.15
N VAL A 55 -1.66 -17.70 0.15
CA VAL A 55 -1.76 -18.70 1.23
C VAL A 55 -3.10 -19.43 1.19
N LYS A 56 -4.19 -18.70 0.95
CA LYS A 56 -5.54 -19.27 0.80
C LYS A 56 -5.64 -20.16 -0.45
N GLY A 57 -5.16 -19.68 -1.59
CA GLY A 57 -5.20 -20.40 -2.87
C GLY A 57 -4.33 -21.66 -2.88
N ALA A 58 -3.18 -21.62 -2.20
CA ALA A 58 -2.28 -22.76 -2.01
C ALA A 58 -2.78 -23.75 -0.94
N GLN A 59 -3.93 -23.47 -0.30
CA GLN A 59 -4.53 -24.28 0.78
C GLN A 59 -3.56 -24.54 1.94
N LEU A 60 -2.58 -23.66 2.13
CA LEU A 60 -1.59 -23.76 3.21
C LEU A 60 -2.22 -23.50 4.58
N HIS A 61 -3.28 -22.69 4.59
CA HIS A 61 -4.11 -22.46 5.75
C HIS A 61 -5.55 -22.24 5.30
N SER A 62 -6.51 -22.79 6.03
CA SER A 62 -7.94 -22.68 5.71
C SER A 62 -8.71 -22.42 7.00
N GLY A 63 -9.62 -21.44 6.99
CA GLY A 63 -10.51 -21.15 8.11
C GLY A 63 -10.81 -19.67 8.30
N ASP A 64 -11.80 -19.38 9.15
CA ASP A 64 -12.29 -18.04 9.47
C ASP A 64 -11.20 -17.02 9.81
N ALA A 65 -10.10 -17.47 10.43
CA ALA A 65 -9.00 -16.58 10.80
C ALA A 65 -8.31 -15.97 9.56
N LEU A 66 -8.10 -16.76 8.50
CA LEU A 66 -7.48 -16.26 7.27
C LEU A 66 -8.42 -15.30 6.53
N ASP A 67 -9.71 -15.63 6.49
CA ASP A 67 -10.71 -14.75 5.88
C ASP A 67 -10.86 -13.42 6.63
N LYS A 68 -10.74 -13.45 7.96
CA LYS A 68 -10.66 -12.23 8.79
C LYS A 68 -9.43 -11.40 8.46
N LEU A 69 -8.26 -12.00 8.31
CA LEU A 69 -7.02 -11.29 7.95
C LEU A 69 -7.10 -10.67 6.55
N ILE A 70 -7.62 -11.40 5.57
CA ILE A 70 -7.84 -10.89 4.20
C ILE A 70 -8.79 -9.68 4.23
N ARG A 71 -9.86 -9.78 5.02
CA ARG A 71 -10.80 -8.68 5.19
C ARG A 71 -10.15 -7.48 5.89
N GLU A 72 -9.42 -7.70 6.96
CA GLU A 72 -8.70 -6.65 7.70
C GLU A 72 -7.69 -5.94 6.79
N ALA A 73 -6.92 -6.69 6.00
CA ALA A 73 -5.99 -6.13 5.03
C ALA A 73 -6.70 -5.22 4.00
N ASN A 74 -7.89 -5.62 3.50
CA ASN A 74 -8.71 -4.76 2.63
C ASN A 74 -9.19 -3.49 3.34
N GLU A 75 -9.63 -3.60 4.59
CA GLU A 75 -10.08 -2.45 5.40
C GLU A 75 -8.92 -1.47 5.61
N LEU A 76 -7.72 -1.96 5.91
CA LEU A 76 -6.50 -1.14 6.04
C LEU A 76 -6.15 -0.45 4.72
N THR A 77 -6.15 -1.16 3.59
CA THR A 77 -5.91 -0.57 2.27
C THR A 77 -6.92 0.54 1.95
N ALA A 78 -8.19 0.36 2.30
CA ALA A 78 -9.23 1.37 2.12
C ALA A 78 -8.98 2.63 2.97
N ILE A 79 -8.55 2.46 4.23
CA ILE A 79 -8.20 3.56 5.12
C ILE A 79 -7.01 4.36 4.58
N PHE A 80 -5.95 3.68 4.14
CA PHE A 80 -4.77 4.35 3.58
C PHE A 80 -5.08 5.04 2.26
N ALA A 81 -5.89 4.44 1.39
CA ALA A 81 -6.34 5.07 0.14
C ALA A 81 -7.19 6.33 0.38
N ALA A 82 -8.08 6.30 1.38
CA ALA A 82 -8.86 7.47 1.77
C ALA A 82 -7.97 8.58 2.35
N THR A 83 -6.95 8.21 3.12
CA THR A 83 -5.96 9.13 3.69
C THR A 83 -5.14 9.79 2.59
N ASP A 84 -4.62 9.01 1.64
CA ASP A 84 -3.90 9.48 0.46
C ASP A 84 -4.72 10.51 -0.34
N LYS A 85 -5.96 10.16 -0.68
CA LYS A 85 -6.88 11.02 -1.43
C LYS A 85 -7.17 12.34 -0.69
N THR A 86 -7.39 12.27 0.62
CA THR A 86 -7.66 13.45 1.44
C THR A 86 -6.44 14.37 1.50
N ASN A 87 -5.23 13.79 1.64
CA ASN A 87 -4.01 14.57 1.75
C ASN A 87 -3.63 15.22 0.41
N LYS A 88 -3.79 14.51 -0.72
CA LYS A 88 -3.64 15.07 -2.08
C LYS A 88 -4.59 16.25 -2.32
N ALA A 89 -5.85 16.13 -1.88
CA ALA A 89 -6.82 17.21 -1.99
C ALA A 89 -6.44 18.45 -1.16
N LYS A 90 -5.86 18.25 0.04
CA LYS A 90 -5.35 19.35 0.88
C LYS A 90 -4.18 20.09 0.21
N ILE A 91 -3.20 19.36 -0.31
CA ILE A 91 -2.02 19.94 -0.99
C ILE A 91 -2.47 20.75 -2.23
N LYS A 92 -3.34 20.17 -3.06
CA LYS A 92 -3.88 20.88 -4.23
C LYS A 92 -4.62 22.17 -3.85
N LYS A 93 -5.28 22.19 -2.69
CA LYS A 93 -5.98 23.38 -2.20
C LYS A 93 -5.00 24.46 -1.72
N SER A 94 -3.91 24.12 -1.04
CA SER A 94 -2.89 25.12 -0.65
C SER A 94 -2.24 25.75 -1.87
N ASP A 95 -1.89 24.93 -2.88
CA ASP A 95 -1.24 25.41 -4.09
C ASP A 95 -2.10 26.41 -4.88
N ILE A 96 -3.44 26.27 -4.83
CA ILE A 96 -4.39 27.20 -5.48
C ILE A 96 -4.50 28.52 -4.71
N ILE A 97 -4.38 28.49 -3.37
CA ILE A 97 -4.52 29.69 -2.53
C ILE A 97 -3.24 30.54 -2.62
N ASP A 98 -2.06 29.91 -2.69
CA ASP A 98 -0.78 30.60 -2.77
C ASP A 98 -0.52 31.25 -4.14
N GLN A 99 -1.29 30.88 -5.18
CA GLN A 99 -1.22 31.47 -6.52
C GLN A 99 -2.20 32.62 -6.77
N LYS A 100 -2.94 33.08 -5.76
CA LYS A 100 -3.96 34.13 -5.89
C LYS A 100 -3.65 35.33 -5.00
#